data_AF-A0A2A2SJ75-F1
#
_entry.id   AF-A0A2A2SJ75-F1
#
_cell.length_a   1.000
_cell.length_b   1.000
_cell.length_c   1.000
_cell.angle_alpha   90.00
_cell.angle_beta   90.00
_cell.angle_gamma   90.00
#
_symmetry.space_group_name_H-M   'P 1'
#
loop_
_entity.id
_entity.type
_entity.pdbx_description
1 polymer ?
#
loop_
_entity_poly.entity_id
_entity_poly.type
_entity_poly.pdbx_seq_one_letter_code
_entity_poly.pdbx_strand_id
1 'polypeptide(L)' 'MADSDNYEALARSARDQAAAATLANVRERCLRSEAAWIAMAERSRRTEKARAARAAMPVPVLDG' A
#
# COMPACT_ATOMS: atom_id res chain seq x y z
N MET A 1 -11.32 3.61 4.73
CA MET A 1 -9.86 3.43 4.81
C MET A 1 -9.42 2.83 3.50
N ALA A 2 -8.48 3.45 2.79
CA ALA A 2 -8.02 2.92 1.51
C ALA A 2 -7.18 1.66 1.72
N ASP A 3 -7.11 0.78 0.72
CA ASP A 3 -6.26 -0.40 0.77
C ASP A 3 -4.78 0.01 0.90
N SER A 4 -4.40 1.12 0.26
CA SER A 4 -3.08 1.75 0.44
C SER A 4 -2.77 2.11 1.90
N ASP A 5 -3.72 2.69 2.63
CA ASP A 5 -3.55 3.04 4.05
C ASP A 5 -3.32 1.79 4.92
N ASN A 6 -4.03 0.70 4.63
CA ASN A 6 -3.88 -0.56 5.37
C ASN A 6 -2.48 -1.15 5.17
N TYR A 7 -1.99 -1.16 3.93
CA TYR A 7 -0.65 -1.63 3.63
C TYR A 7 0.44 -0.74 4.26
N GLU A 8 0.22 0.56 4.35
CA GLU A 8 1.14 1.47 5.08
C GLU A 8 1.18 1.16 6.58
N ALA A 9 0.03 0.87 7.20
CA ALA A 9 -0.03 0.46 8.60
C ALA A 9 0.73 -0.86 8.84
N LEU A 10 0.57 -1.83 7.95
CA LEU A 10 1.31 -3.10 8.00
C LEU A 10 2.82 -2.90 7.80
N ALA A 11 3.23 -2.02 6.89
CA ALA A 11 4.64 -1.68 6.69
C ALA A 11 5.24 -1.07 7.97
N ARG A 12 4.52 -0.14 8.60
CA ARG A 12 4.95 0.47 9.87
C ARG A 12 5.09 -0.56 10.99
N SER A 13 4.09 -1.42 11.15
CA SER A 13 4.16 -2.50 12.13
C SER A 13 5.35 -3.43 11.90
N ALA A 14 5.64 -3.77 10.64
CA ALA A 14 6.80 -4.59 10.30
C ALA A 14 8.14 -3.88 10.63
N ARG A 15 8.22 -2.57 10.40
CA ARG A 15 9.37 -1.74 10.78
C ARG A 15 9.58 -1.71 12.30
N ASP A 16 8.50 -1.54 13.07
CA ASP A 16 8.55 -1.53 14.53
C ASP A 16 9.01 -2.89 15.07
N GLN A 17 8.54 -3.99 14.47
CA GLN A 17 9.01 -5.34 14.78
C GLN A 17 10.49 -5.53 14.44
N ALA A 18 10.96 -4.99 13.31
CA ALA A 18 12.37 -5.03 12.94
C ALA A 18 13.25 -4.26 13.93
N ALA A 19 12.76 -3.13 14.45
CA ALA A 19 13.45 -2.33 15.46
C ALA A 19 13.52 -3.04 16.82
N ALA A 20 12.48 -3.78 17.19
CA ALA A 20 12.43 -4.56 18.44
C ALA A 20 13.18 -5.91 18.35
N ALA A 21 13.50 -6.40 17.15
CA ALA A 21 14.11 -7.70 16.97
C ALA A 21 15.56 -7.74 17.49
N THR A 22 15.85 -8.71 18.36
CA THR A 22 17.19 -8.96 18.89
C THR A 22 18.02 -9.91 18.04
N LEU A 23 17.38 -10.67 17.14
CA LEU A 23 18.03 -11.59 16.21
C LEU A 23 18.07 -10.98 14.80
N ALA A 24 19.24 -11.04 14.16
CA ALA A 24 19.46 -10.47 12.82
C ALA A 24 18.53 -11.06 11.76
N ASN A 25 18.36 -12.39 11.75
CA ASN A 25 17.47 -13.08 10.80
C ASN A 25 15.99 -12.66 10.95
N VAL A 26 15.54 -12.38 12.17
CA VAL A 26 14.19 -11.87 12.44
C VAL A 26 14.07 -10.44 11.93
N ARG A 27 15.05 -9.57 12.24
CA ARG A 27 15.09 -8.19 11.74
C ARG A 27 15.03 -8.14 10.22
N GLU A 28 15.86 -8.93 9.53
CA GLU A 28 15.88 -8.99 8.06
C GLU A 28 14.55 -9.48 7.48
N ARG A 29 13.92 -10.48 8.10
CA ARG A 29 12.58 -10.94 7.68
C ARG A 29 11.55 -9.82 7.83
N CYS A 30 11.55 -9.10 8.95
CA CYS A 30 10.65 -7.99 9.19
C CYS A 30 10.86 -6.85 8.18
N LEU A 31 12.12 -6.50 7.86
CA LEU A 31 12.44 -5.50 6.83
C LEU A 31 11.99 -5.93 5.43
N ARG A 32 12.10 -7.22 5.09
CA ARG A 32 11.54 -7.74 3.83
C ARG A 32 10.03 -7.63 3.78
N SER A 33 9.35 -7.88 4.91
CA SER A 33 7.91 -7.68 5.02
C SER A 33 7.53 -6.20 4.87
N GLU A 34 8.24 -5.27 5.52
CA GLU A 34 8.05 -3.82 5.35
C GLU A 34 8.14 -3.44 3.86
N ALA A 35 9.20 -3.87 3.17
CA ALA A 35 9.39 -3.59 1.74
C ALA A 35 8.25 -4.15 0.87
N ALA A 36 7.77 -5.37 1.16
CA ALA A 36 6.66 -5.98 0.44
C ALA A 36 5.35 -5.19 0.64
N TRP A 37 5.08 -4.74 1.86
CA TRP A 37 3.90 -3.93 2.17
C TRP A 37 3.96 -2.54 1.53
N ILE A 38 5.12 -1.89 1.53
CA ILE A 38 5.32 -0.62 0.82
C ILE A 38 5.00 -0.78 -0.67
N ALA A 39 5.52 -1.84 -1.30
CA ALA A 39 5.24 -2.11 -2.72
C ALA A 39 3.75 -2.35 -3.00
N MET A 40 3.02 -2.98 -2.07
CA MET A 40 1.57 -3.15 -2.16
C MET A 40 0.82 -1.83 -1.99
N ALA A 41 1.21 -1.00 -1.02
CA ALA A 41 0.64 0.32 -0.81
C ALA A 41 0.76 1.19 -2.07
N GLU A 42 1.94 1.21 -2.70
CA GLU A 42 2.18 1.95 -3.94
C GLU A 42 1.34 1.44 -5.11
N ARG A 43 1.21 0.12 -5.26
CA ARG A 43 0.33 -0.48 -6.28
C ARG A 43 -1.12 -0.09 -6.03
N SER A 44 -1.60 -0.20 -4.80
CA SER A 44 -2.98 0.15 -4.44
C SER A 44 -3.26 1.62 -4.71
N ARG A 45 -2.36 2.51 -4.26
CA ARG A 45 -2.47 3.96 -4.46
C ARG A 45 -2.56 4.35 -5.93
N ARG A 46 -1.82 3.67 -6.82
CA ARG A 46 -1.92 3.89 -8.27
C ARG A 46 -3.30 3.49 -8.81
N THR A 47 -3.81 2.32 -8.40
CA THR A 47 -5.14 1.84 -8.82
C THR A 47 -6.26 2.75 -8.30
N GLU A 48 -6.18 3.17 -7.04
CA GLU A 48 -7.13 4.10 -6.42
C GLU A 48 -7.15 5.44 -7.16
N LYS A 49 -5.98 6.03 -7.46
CA LYS A 49 -5.87 7.25 -8.28
C LYS A 49 -6.47 7.08 -9.67
N ALA A 50 -6.19 5.96 -10.35
CA ALA A 50 -6.76 5.69 -11.66
C ALA A 50 -8.29 5.54 -11.62
N ARG A 51 -8.83 4.91 -10.57
CA ARG A 51 -10.28 4.81 -10.35
C ARG A 51 -10.90 6.18 -10.11
N ALA A 52 -10.30 7.00 -9.25
CA ALA A 52 -10.76 8.35 -8.98
C ALA A 52 -10.75 9.23 -10.24
N ALA A 53 -9.70 9.15 -11.07
CA ALA A 53 -9.63 9.87 -12.34
C ALA A 53 -10.74 9.47 -13.31
N ARG A 54 -11.06 8.17 -13.41
CA ARG A 54 -12.16 7.66 -14.25
C ARG A 54 -13.52 8.11 -13.73
N ALA A 55 -13.74 8.09 -12.42
CA ALA A 55 -14.98 8.53 -11.80
C ALA A 55 -15.21 10.05 -11.97
N ALA A 56 -14.13 10.83 -12.06
CA ALA A 56 -14.20 12.27 -12.31
C ALA A 56 -14.43 12.64 -13.79
N MET A 57 -14.23 11.70 -14.73
CA MET A 57 -14.59 11.92 -16.13
C MET A 57 -16.12 11.81 -16.28
N PRO A 58 -16.80 12.86 -16.78
CA PRO A 58 -18.21 12.75 -17.10
C PRO A 58 -18.38 11.68 -18.19
N VAL A 59 -19.22 10.68 -17.94
CA VAL A 59 -19.58 9.69 -18.96
C VAL A 59 -20.29 10.48 -20.06
N PRO A 60 -19.80 10.47 -21.31
CA PRO A 60 -20.54 11.11 -22.39
C PRO A 60 -21.84 10.32 -22.57
N VAL A 61 -22.96 10.96 -22.23
CA VAL A 61 -24.28 10.52 -22.70
C VAL A 61 -24.23 10.64 -24.23
N LEU A 62 -24.18 9.49 -24.90
CA LEU A 62 -24.43 9.43 -26.33
C LEU A 62 -25.95 9.50 -26.49
N ASP A 63 -26.47 10.72 -26.64
CA ASP A 63 -27.83 10.91 -27.13
C ASP A 63 -27.85 10.45 -28.60
N GLY A 64 -28.61 9.39 -28.85
CA GLY A 64 -28.93 8.87 -30.18
C GLY A 64 -30.24 9.42 -30.71
#